data_AF-A0AA36M9H8-F1
#
_entry.id   AF-A0AA36M9H8-F1
#
_cell.length_a   1.000
_cell.length_b   1.000
_cell.length_c   1.000
_cell.angle_alpha   90.00
_cell.angle_beta   90.00
_cell.angle_gamma   90.00
#
_symmetry.space_group_name_H-M   'P 1'
#
loop_
_entity.id
_entity.type
_entity.pdbx_description
1 polymer ?
#
loop_
_entity_poly.entity_id
_entity_poly.type
_entity_poly.pdbx_seq_one_letter_code
_entity_poly.pdbx_strand_id
1 'polypeptide(L)'
;MASWKNVRDSTKFGPICLQLLTMPQTSEDCLTLNIIRPKIEHNTTSLPILLWIHGGAYEVESAKEIGYKGFANMYASRGIMVVSIQYRLGVYAILDYDAALHKSGVNPAEFSTWNRDVLVKKLKLRLEFVVVYWVDDLQNDVISFYIDGNGERRSEFYINRYTEFVSNLIFKAAIVDDILARRNAGWNVYAYILDYYNDAIWNDVPKKLKG
;
A
#
# COMPACT_ATOMS: atom_id res chain seq x y z
N MET A 1 18.07 -11.22 -10.70
CA MET A 1 18.56 -10.15 -11.60
C MET A 1 19.91 -10.56 -12.15
N ALA A 2 20.19 -10.29 -13.42
CA ALA A 2 21.52 -10.54 -13.99
C ALA A 2 22.55 -9.58 -13.37
N SER A 3 23.71 -10.09 -12.95
CA SER A 3 24.82 -9.26 -12.47
C SER A 3 25.43 -8.46 -13.63
N TRP A 4 25.77 -7.19 -13.40
CA TRP A 4 26.50 -6.38 -14.37
C TRP A 4 28.00 -6.34 -14.06
N LYS A 5 28.85 -6.28 -15.10
CA LYS A 5 30.32 -6.29 -14.95
C LYS A 5 30.96 -4.91 -14.82
N ASN A 6 30.29 -3.86 -15.31
CA ASN A 6 30.84 -2.50 -15.38
C ASN A 6 30.05 -1.51 -14.51
N VAL A 7 30.62 -0.35 -14.21
CA VAL A 7 29.94 0.72 -13.46
C VAL A 7 28.66 1.14 -14.20
N ARG A 8 27.52 1.11 -13.51
CA ARG A 8 26.23 1.55 -14.02
C ARG A 8 26.02 3.03 -13.70
N ASP A 9 25.74 3.84 -14.71
CA ASP A 9 25.35 5.24 -14.49
C ASP A 9 24.08 5.31 -13.65
N SER A 10 24.21 5.95 -12.48
CA SER A 10 23.15 6.11 -11.47
C SER A 10 23.00 7.58 -11.07
N THR A 11 23.36 8.51 -11.97
CA THR A 11 23.29 9.96 -11.74
C THR A 11 21.89 10.55 -11.95
N LYS A 12 20.96 9.75 -12.47
CA LYS A 12 19.58 10.13 -12.76
C LYS A 12 18.61 9.14 -12.14
N PHE A 13 17.43 9.62 -11.75
CA PHE A 13 16.36 8.75 -11.30
C PHE A 13 15.93 7.81 -12.43
N GLY A 14 15.74 6.53 -12.10
CA GLY A 14 15.11 5.53 -12.96
C GLY A 14 13.68 5.92 -13.36
N PRO A 15 13.02 5.24 -14.31
CA PRO A 15 11.70 5.66 -14.80
C PRO A 15 10.61 5.58 -13.71
N ILE A 16 9.50 6.27 -13.94
CA ILE A 16 8.30 6.21 -13.10
C ILE A 16 7.55 4.91 -13.42
N CYS A 17 6.95 4.24 -12.44
CA CYS A 17 6.12 3.08 -12.74
C CYS A 17 4.86 3.49 -13.52
N LEU A 18 4.42 2.64 -14.45
CA LEU A 18 3.14 2.82 -15.13
C LEU A 18 2.01 3.01 -14.11
N GLN A 19 1.17 4.02 -14.34
CA GLN A 19 0.12 4.45 -13.42
C GLN A 19 -1.03 5.11 -14.18
N LEU A 20 -2.17 5.29 -13.52
CA LEU A 20 -3.41 5.82 -14.13
C LEU A 20 -3.28 7.26 -14.66
N LEU A 21 -2.43 8.08 -14.01
CA LEU A 21 -2.14 9.43 -14.49
C LEU A 21 -1.05 9.37 -15.55
N THR A 22 -1.32 9.96 -16.72
CA THR A 22 -0.34 10.08 -17.79
C THR A 22 0.79 11.00 -17.36
N MET A 23 1.84 10.43 -16.77
CA MET A 23 3.06 11.11 -16.39
C MET A 23 4.12 10.90 -17.48
N PRO A 24 4.98 11.91 -17.77
CA PRO A 24 6.13 11.70 -18.62
C PRO A 24 7.13 10.72 -17.98
N GLN A 25 7.85 9.96 -18.80
CA GLN A 25 8.90 9.01 -18.37
C GLN A 25 8.42 7.80 -17.55
N THR A 26 7.24 7.27 -17.87
CA THR A 26 6.74 6.02 -17.27
C THR A 26 7.27 4.76 -17.98
N SER A 27 7.41 3.65 -17.26
CA SER A 27 7.89 2.35 -17.78
C SER A 27 7.46 1.18 -16.87
N GLU A 28 7.40 -0.04 -17.42
CA GLU A 28 7.30 -1.28 -16.63
C GLU A 28 8.63 -1.69 -15.99
N ASP A 29 9.76 -1.31 -16.60
CA ASP A 29 11.10 -1.48 -16.04
C ASP A 29 11.41 -0.33 -15.06
N CYS A 30 10.55 -0.19 -14.05
CA CYS A 30 10.59 0.92 -13.10
C CYS A 30 11.18 0.57 -11.74
N LEU A 31 11.41 -0.71 -11.44
CA LEU A 31 11.87 -1.20 -10.14
C LEU A 31 13.31 -0.76 -9.84
N THR A 32 13.41 0.46 -9.36
CA THR A 32 14.67 1.16 -9.08
C THR A 32 14.63 1.75 -7.68
N LEU A 33 15.81 1.95 -7.10
CA LEU A 33 15.98 2.69 -5.86
C LEU A 33 17.02 3.78 -6.06
N ASN A 34 16.94 4.83 -5.25
CA ASN A 34 17.84 5.96 -5.26
C ASN A 34 18.45 6.12 -3.87
N ILE A 35 19.76 6.39 -3.81
CA ILE A 35 20.47 6.61 -2.55
C ILE A 35 21.00 8.04 -2.55
N ILE A 36 20.52 8.85 -1.62
CA ILE A 36 21.04 10.19 -1.36
C ILE A 36 21.84 10.13 -0.06
N ARG A 37 23.17 10.22 -0.19
CA ARG A 37 24.11 10.20 0.94
C ARG A 37 24.54 11.64 1.29
N PRO A 38 24.46 12.05 2.57
CA PRO A 38 25.07 13.27 3.06
C PRO A 38 26.56 13.39 2.69
N LYS A 39 27.03 14.60 2.38
CA LYS A 39 28.46 14.86 2.24
C LYS A 39 29.08 15.00 3.63
N ILE A 40 29.55 13.88 4.17
CA ILE A 40 30.25 13.79 5.45
C ILE A 40 31.63 13.15 5.25
N GLU A 41 32.54 13.45 6.17
CA GLU A 41 33.89 12.89 6.14
C GLU A 41 33.86 11.35 6.19
N HIS A 42 34.79 10.72 5.47
CA HIS A 42 34.87 9.28 5.25
C HIS A 42 34.94 8.43 6.54
N ASN A 43 35.17 9.05 7.69
CA ASN A 43 35.41 8.38 8.98
C ASN A 43 34.12 8.15 9.80
N THR A 44 32.96 8.57 9.29
CA THR A 44 31.66 8.27 9.92
C THR A 44 31.17 6.87 9.50
N THR A 45 31.20 5.94 10.44
CA THR A 45 30.98 4.50 10.18
C THR A 45 29.52 4.07 10.16
N SER A 46 28.58 4.91 10.60
CA SER A 46 27.15 4.62 10.55
C SER A 46 26.31 5.87 10.37
N LEU A 47 25.37 5.84 9.44
CA LEU A 47 24.38 6.89 9.20
C LEU A 47 22.97 6.35 9.46
N PRO A 48 22.07 7.14 10.07
CA PRO A 48 20.66 6.79 10.06
C PRO A 48 20.16 6.77 8.62
N ILE A 49 19.41 5.71 8.30
CA ILE A 49 18.83 5.50 6.97
C ILE A 49 17.32 5.72 7.06
N LEU A 50 16.81 6.64 6.25
CA LEU A 50 15.40 6.80 5.97
C LEU A 50 15.06 6.04 4.69
N LEU A 51 14.25 4.98 4.81
CA LEU A 51 13.57 4.38 3.66
C LEU A 51 12.30 5.20 3.37
N TRP A 52 12.27 5.84 2.21
CA TRP A 52 11.15 6.63 1.75
C TRP A 52 10.35 5.88 0.68
N ILE A 53 9.06 5.71 0.95
CA ILE A 53 8.09 5.07 0.08
C ILE A 53 7.06 6.15 -0.25
N HIS A 54 6.85 6.41 -1.54
CA HIS A 54 5.85 7.41 -1.96
C HIS A 54 4.43 6.94 -1.61
N GLY A 55 3.49 7.89 -1.61
CA GLY A 55 2.09 7.61 -1.41
C GLY A 55 1.39 7.29 -2.73
N GLY A 56 0.24 7.91 -2.96
CA GLY A 56 -0.55 7.71 -4.18
C GLY A 56 -1.42 6.46 -4.18
N ALA A 57 -1.73 5.91 -2.99
CA ALA A 57 -2.72 4.84 -2.79
C ALA A 57 -2.51 3.59 -3.69
N TYR A 58 -1.26 3.24 -3.96
CA TYR A 58 -0.86 2.17 -4.89
C TYR A 58 -1.25 2.39 -6.35
N GLU A 59 -1.78 3.55 -6.71
CA GLU A 59 -2.29 3.84 -8.05
C GLU A 59 -1.44 4.88 -8.80
N VAL A 60 -0.79 5.79 -8.07
CA VAL A 60 -0.05 6.95 -8.62
C VAL A 60 1.17 7.34 -7.76
N GLU A 61 1.87 8.41 -8.13
CA GLU A 61 3.11 8.97 -7.53
C GLU A 61 4.41 8.22 -7.89
N SER A 62 5.54 8.69 -7.34
CA SER A 62 6.88 8.28 -7.73
C SER A 62 7.95 8.60 -6.68
N ALA A 63 9.00 7.76 -6.63
CA ALA A 63 10.30 8.00 -5.98
C ALA A 63 10.95 9.34 -6.34
N LYS A 64 10.55 9.94 -7.47
CA LYS A 64 11.08 11.20 -7.99
C LYS A 64 10.45 12.45 -7.40
N GLU A 65 9.30 12.35 -6.75
CA GLU A 65 8.44 13.52 -6.46
C GLU A 65 9.17 14.60 -5.66
N ILE A 66 9.89 14.20 -4.62
CA ILE A 66 10.69 15.11 -3.79
C ILE A 66 11.99 15.55 -4.51
N GLY A 67 12.50 14.71 -5.41
CA GLY A 67 13.73 14.95 -6.17
C GLY A 67 15.01 15.06 -5.31
N TYR A 68 16.16 15.11 -5.97
CA TYR A 68 17.46 15.15 -5.27
C TYR A 68 17.59 16.37 -4.35
N LYS A 69 17.16 17.55 -4.82
CA LYS A 69 17.27 18.79 -4.05
C LYS A 69 16.35 18.77 -2.82
N GLY A 70 15.13 18.24 -2.94
CA GLY A 70 14.23 18.10 -1.81
C GLY A 70 14.78 17.15 -0.75
N PHE A 71 15.22 15.96 -1.17
CA PHE A 71 15.80 14.99 -0.24
C PHE A 71 17.08 15.51 0.41
N ALA A 72 17.93 16.21 -0.36
CA ALA A 72 19.14 16.83 0.16
C ALA A 72 18.82 17.91 1.21
N ASN A 73 17.87 18.79 0.92
CA ASN A 73 17.52 19.90 1.82
C ASN A 73 16.80 19.42 3.09
N MET A 74 15.91 18.44 2.98
CA MET A 74 15.09 17.97 4.09
C MET A 74 15.86 17.02 5.02
N TYR A 75 16.67 16.11 4.45
CA TYR A 75 17.24 14.98 5.19
C TYR A 75 18.76 14.94 5.12
N ALA A 76 19.35 15.00 3.92
CA ALA A 76 20.79 14.80 3.79
C ALA A 76 21.61 15.93 4.45
N SER A 77 21.09 17.16 4.43
CA SER A 77 21.63 18.31 5.15
C SER A 77 21.67 18.10 6.68
N ARG A 78 20.86 17.18 7.20
CA ARG A 78 20.76 16.82 8.62
C ARG A 78 21.51 15.53 8.96
N GLY A 79 22.34 15.03 8.04
CA GLY A 79 23.13 13.81 8.24
C GLY A 79 22.34 12.51 8.07
N ILE A 80 21.14 12.55 7.46
CA ILE A 80 20.31 11.35 7.22
C ILE A 80 20.52 10.86 5.79
N MET A 81 20.87 9.58 5.63
CA MET A 81 20.87 8.93 4.32
C MET A 81 19.45 8.62 3.90
N VAL A 82 19.08 8.94 2.67
CA VAL A 82 17.76 8.63 2.13
C VAL A 82 17.88 7.52 1.10
N VAL A 83 17.03 6.50 1.22
CA VAL A 83 16.78 5.50 0.21
C VAL A 83 15.34 5.67 -0.26
N SER A 84 15.11 6.13 -1.49
CA SER A 84 13.77 6.17 -2.07
C SER A 84 13.59 5.04 -3.08
N ILE A 85 12.42 4.40 -3.08
CA ILE A 85 12.15 3.24 -3.94
C ILE A 85 10.97 3.50 -4.87
N GLN A 86 11.04 2.93 -6.07
CA GLN A 86 9.88 2.70 -6.91
C GLN A 86 9.28 1.33 -6.59
N TYR A 87 7.95 1.26 -6.62
CA TYR A 87 7.20 0.01 -6.59
C TYR A 87 6.12 0.06 -7.66
N ARG A 88 5.73 -1.10 -8.21
CA ARG A 88 4.70 -1.17 -9.26
C ARG A 88 3.38 -0.58 -8.76
N LEU A 89 2.60 0.01 -9.65
CA LEU A 89 1.35 0.71 -9.34
C LEU A 89 0.19 0.23 -10.20
N GLY A 90 -1.03 0.48 -9.71
CA GLY A 90 -2.30 0.18 -10.35
C GLY A 90 -2.37 -1.24 -10.88
N VAL A 91 -3.06 -1.42 -12.01
CA VAL A 91 -3.17 -2.74 -12.67
C VAL A 91 -1.81 -3.42 -12.86
N TYR A 92 -0.70 -2.69 -13.03
CA TYR A 92 0.64 -3.28 -13.21
C TYR A 92 1.27 -3.82 -11.92
N ALA A 93 0.83 -3.36 -10.76
CA ALA A 93 1.14 -4.00 -9.47
C ALA A 93 0.24 -5.20 -9.18
N ILE A 94 -0.88 -5.27 -9.90
CA ILE A 94 -2.10 -6.01 -9.56
C ILE A 94 -2.42 -7.11 -10.59
N LEU A 95 -1.74 -7.13 -11.74
CA LEU A 95 -1.70 -8.26 -12.66
C LEU A 95 -1.04 -9.50 -12.00
N ASP A 96 -0.58 -9.36 -10.75
CA ASP A 96 -0.22 -10.43 -9.82
C ASP A 96 -0.95 -10.32 -8.44
N TYR A 97 -1.89 -9.37 -8.23
CA TYR A 97 -2.66 -9.19 -6.98
C TYR A 97 -3.84 -8.19 -7.11
N ASP A 98 -5.07 -8.67 -7.33
CA ASP A 98 -6.38 -8.07 -7.73
C ASP A 98 -6.91 -6.71 -7.15
N ALA A 99 -6.06 -5.80 -6.72
CA ALA A 99 -6.43 -4.72 -5.81
C ALA A 99 -6.81 -3.32 -6.38
N ALA A 100 -6.89 -3.12 -7.71
CA ALA A 100 -7.42 -1.86 -8.29
C ALA A 100 -8.93 -1.68 -8.03
N LEU A 101 -9.53 -2.69 -7.39
CA LEU A 101 -10.94 -2.79 -7.10
C LEU A 101 -11.45 -1.88 -5.96
N HIS A 102 -10.65 -0.92 -5.47
CA HIS A 102 -11.08 0.00 -4.41
C HIS A 102 -11.85 1.24 -4.90
N LYS A 103 -11.91 1.48 -6.21
CA LYS A 103 -12.94 2.36 -6.81
C LYS A 103 -14.20 1.60 -7.23
N SER A 104 -14.26 0.29 -7.01
CA SER A 104 -15.39 -0.58 -7.39
C SER A 104 -15.92 -1.35 -6.18
N GLY A 105 -17.02 -0.89 -5.59
CA GLY A 105 -17.72 -1.73 -4.63
C GLY A 105 -18.97 -1.14 -4.02
N VAL A 106 -18.91 0.14 -3.63
CA VAL A 106 -19.98 0.80 -2.87
C VAL A 106 -20.15 2.26 -3.29
N ASN A 107 -21.33 2.60 -3.79
CA ASN A 107 -21.71 3.97 -4.12
C ASN A 107 -22.12 4.73 -2.83
N PRO A 108 -21.63 5.96 -2.57
CA PRO A 108 -22.05 6.77 -1.42
C PRO A 108 -23.57 6.95 -1.30
N ALA A 109 -24.28 7.02 -2.43
CA ALA A 109 -25.75 7.10 -2.44
C ALA A 109 -26.43 5.83 -1.87
N GLU A 110 -25.71 4.72 -1.82
CA GLU A 110 -26.23 3.43 -1.36
C GLU A 110 -25.88 3.15 0.10
N PHE A 111 -25.13 4.01 0.80
CA PHE A 111 -24.64 3.71 2.16
C PHE A 111 -25.75 3.34 3.15
N SER A 112 -26.89 4.03 3.11
CA SER A 112 -28.04 3.74 3.99
C SER A 112 -28.65 2.35 3.75
N THR A 113 -28.48 1.80 2.54
CA THR A 113 -29.03 0.51 2.13
C THR A 113 -28.21 -0.70 2.60
N TRP A 114 -27.02 -0.47 3.16
CA TRP A 114 -26.15 -1.54 3.63
C TRP A 114 -26.73 -2.25 4.84
N ASN A 115 -26.81 -3.57 4.73
CA ASN A 115 -27.23 -4.47 5.79
C ASN A 115 -26.43 -5.78 5.70
N ARG A 116 -26.74 -6.72 6.59
CA ARG A 116 -26.04 -8.01 6.67
C ARG A 116 -26.03 -8.75 5.33
N ASP A 117 -27.15 -8.79 4.63
CA ASP A 117 -27.29 -9.58 3.40
C ASP A 117 -26.51 -8.97 2.24
N VAL A 118 -26.48 -7.63 2.16
CA VAL A 118 -25.63 -6.90 1.21
C VAL A 118 -24.15 -7.18 1.48
N LEU A 119 -23.72 -7.16 2.74
CA LEU A 119 -22.35 -7.51 3.12
C LEU A 119 -22.01 -8.95 2.74
N VAL A 120 -22.83 -9.93 3.15
CA VAL A 120 -22.64 -11.36 2.83
C VAL A 120 -22.48 -11.56 1.32
N LYS A 121 -23.38 -10.95 0.53
CA LYS A 121 -23.35 -11.04 -0.93
C LYS A 121 -22.05 -10.48 -1.52
N LYS A 122 -21.60 -9.32 -1.03
CA LYS A 122 -20.38 -8.66 -1.51
C LYS A 122 -19.11 -9.43 -1.10
N LEU A 123 -19.06 -9.98 0.11
CA LEU A 123 -17.97 -10.84 0.57
C LEU A 123 -17.87 -12.11 -0.29
N LYS A 124 -18.99 -12.79 -0.56
CA LYS A 124 -19.02 -13.99 -1.43
C LYS A 124 -18.50 -13.69 -2.83
N LEU A 125 -19.07 -12.68 -3.49
CA LEU A 125 -18.67 -12.27 -4.85
C LEU A 125 -17.18 -11.93 -4.94
N ARG A 126 -16.61 -11.33 -3.89
CA ARG A 126 -15.22 -10.93 -3.89
C ARG A 126 -14.27 -12.10 -3.57
N LEU A 127 -14.67 -13.02 -2.70
CA LEU A 127 -13.92 -14.23 -2.42
C LEU A 127 -13.85 -15.15 -3.65
N GLU A 128 -14.95 -15.30 -4.39
CA GLU A 128 -14.99 -16.07 -5.64
C GLU A 128 -14.06 -15.51 -6.72
N PHE A 129 -13.84 -14.19 -6.73
CA PHE A 129 -12.95 -13.53 -7.69
C PHE A 129 -11.46 -13.77 -7.36
N VAL A 130 -11.10 -13.77 -6.08
CA VAL A 130 -9.70 -13.78 -5.62
C VAL A 130 -9.18 -15.19 -5.37
N VAL A 131 -10.05 -16.19 -5.14
CA VAL A 131 -9.60 -17.52 -4.74
C VAL A 131 -10.30 -18.63 -5.52
N VAL A 132 -9.53 -19.22 -6.45
CA VAL A 132 -10.02 -20.11 -7.53
C VAL A 132 -10.38 -21.53 -7.03
N TYR A 133 -9.88 -21.95 -5.87
CA TYR A 133 -10.09 -23.31 -5.34
C TYR A 133 -10.22 -23.32 -3.80
N TRP A 134 -11.43 -23.27 -3.25
CA TRP A 134 -11.68 -23.54 -1.83
C TRP A 134 -12.84 -24.49 -1.59
N VAL A 135 -12.76 -25.13 -0.42
CA VAL A 135 -13.77 -25.96 0.23
C VAL A 135 -14.75 -25.02 0.95
N ASP A 136 -16.06 -25.23 0.79
CA ASP A 136 -17.14 -24.33 1.26
C ASP A 136 -16.99 -23.86 2.72
N ASP A 137 -16.36 -24.68 3.58
CA ASP A 137 -16.17 -24.41 5.00
C ASP A 137 -15.30 -23.17 5.28
N LEU A 138 -14.18 -22.95 4.57
CA LEU A 138 -13.36 -21.76 4.80
C LEU A 138 -14.06 -20.48 4.32
N GLN A 139 -14.83 -20.56 3.23
CA GLN A 139 -15.59 -19.41 2.76
C GLN A 139 -16.58 -18.96 3.84
N ASN A 140 -17.22 -19.92 4.51
CA ASN A 140 -18.13 -19.64 5.63
C ASN A 140 -17.39 -19.08 6.84
N ASP A 141 -16.22 -19.60 7.20
CA ASP A 141 -15.41 -19.08 8.33
C ASP A 141 -14.97 -17.63 8.12
N VAL A 142 -14.50 -17.29 6.91
CA VAL A 142 -14.11 -15.92 6.56
C VAL A 142 -15.32 -14.99 6.61
N ILE A 143 -16.45 -15.42 6.04
CA ILE A 143 -17.69 -14.63 6.07
C ILE A 143 -18.17 -14.40 7.50
N SER A 144 -18.16 -15.43 8.35
CA SER A 144 -18.51 -15.34 9.77
C SER A 144 -17.60 -14.38 10.52
N PHE A 145 -16.29 -14.41 10.30
CA PHE A 145 -15.36 -13.49 10.96
C PHE A 145 -15.73 -12.00 10.75
N TYR A 146 -16.11 -11.61 9.52
CA TYR A 146 -16.48 -10.22 9.22
C TYR A 146 -17.92 -9.88 9.60
N ILE A 147 -18.80 -10.87 9.80
CA ILE A 147 -20.18 -10.67 10.23
C ILE A 147 -20.31 -10.62 11.75
N ASP A 148 -19.60 -11.48 12.47
CA ASP A 148 -19.88 -11.80 13.88
C ASP A 148 -19.25 -10.81 14.89
N GLY A 149 -18.71 -9.69 14.43
CA GLY A 149 -18.08 -8.67 15.28
C GLY A 149 -19.03 -7.94 16.24
N ASN A 150 -18.51 -7.43 17.35
CA ASN A 150 -19.29 -6.64 18.32
C ASN A 150 -19.61 -5.23 17.79
N GLY A 151 -20.83 -4.75 18.02
CA GLY A 151 -21.25 -3.38 17.68
C GLY A 151 -22.71 -3.27 17.26
N GLU A 152 -23.22 -2.03 17.19
CA GLU A 152 -24.58 -1.75 16.76
C GLU A 152 -24.72 -1.95 15.24
N ARG A 153 -25.65 -2.81 14.82
CA ARG A 153 -25.78 -3.35 13.46
C ARG A 153 -26.44 -2.39 12.46
N ARG A 154 -25.95 -1.15 12.39
CA ARG A 154 -26.39 -0.14 11.42
C ARG A 154 -25.54 -0.21 10.14
N SER A 155 -25.96 0.48 9.09
CA SER A 155 -25.34 0.41 7.75
C SER A 155 -23.84 0.64 7.77
N GLU A 156 -23.37 1.53 8.63
CA GLU A 156 -21.95 1.86 8.76
C GLU A 156 -21.11 0.72 9.35
N PHE A 157 -21.71 -0.13 10.20
CA PHE A 157 -21.03 -1.33 10.70
C PHE A 157 -20.67 -2.24 9.52
N TYR A 158 -21.63 -2.48 8.62
CA TYR A 158 -21.43 -3.38 7.48
C TYR A 158 -20.48 -2.80 6.43
N ILE A 159 -20.55 -1.49 6.18
CA ILE A 159 -19.60 -0.80 5.29
C ILE A 159 -18.19 -0.89 5.86
N ASN A 160 -18.00 -0.66 7.15
CA ASN A 160 -16.69 -0.81 7.79
C ASN A 160 -16.13 -2.22 7.67
N ARG A 161 -16.95 -3.25 7.90
CA ARG A 161 -16.50 -4.64 7.78
C ARG A 161 -16.13 -5.01 6.36
N TYR A 162 -16.84 -4.48 5.37
CA TYR A 162 -16.47 -4.65 3.97
C TYR A 162 -15.14 -3.95 3.66
N THR A 163 -14.99 -2.68 4.03
CA THR A 163 -13.74 -1.94 3.82
C THR A 163 -12.55 -2.59 4.53
N GLU A 164 -12.76 -3.08 5.75
CA GLU A 164 -11.76 -3.82 6.52
C GLU A 164 -11.39 -5.14 5.82
N PHE A 165 -12.37 -5.90 5.34
CA PHE A 165 -12.14 -7.11 4.55
C PHE A 165 -11.31 -6.82 3.31
N VAL A 166 -11.69 -5.82 2.50
CA VAL A 166 -10.98 -5.53 1.26
C VAL A 166 -9.58 -4.99 1.56
N SER A 167 -9.40 -4.14 2.59
CA SER A 167 -8.08 -3.67 3.04
C SER A 167 -7.18 -4.79 3.57
N ASN A 168 -7.74 -5.73 4.35
CA ASN A 168 -7.01 -6.89 4.85
C ASN A 168 -6.58 -7.82 3.71
N LEU A 169 -7.48 -8.05 2.74
CA LEU A 169 -7.23 -8.88 1.57
C LEU A 169 -6.16 -8.29 0.65
N ILE A 170 -6.14 -6.96 0.50
CA ILE A 170 -5.29 -6.28 -0.49
C ILE A 170 -3.94 -5.82 0.10
N PHE A 171 -3.93 -5.27 1.32
CA PHE A 171 -2.76 -4.60 1.88
C PHE A 171 -2.17 -5.37 3.05
N LYS A 172 -2.99 -5.79 4.02
CA LYS A 172 -2.44 -6.34 5.27
C LYS A 172 -1.88 -7.74 5.12
N ALA A 173 -2.54 -8.62 4.37
CA ALA A 173 -2.08 -10.01 4.23
C ALA A 173 -0.66 -10.08 3.64
N ALA A 174 -0.40 -9.42 2.52
CA ALA A 174 0.91 -9.42 1.86
C ALA A 174 2.00 -8.74 2.71
N ILE A 175 1.69 -7.61 3.35
CA ILE A 175 2.65 -6.89 4.20
C ILE A 175 3.00 -7.69 5.45
N VAL A 176 1.99 -8.31 6.10
CA VAL A 176 2.21 -9.14 7.29
C VAL A 176 3.01 -10.38 6.94
N ASP A 177 2.73 -11.02 5.81
CA ASP A 177 3.48 -12.21 5.37
C ASP A 177 4.95 -11.88 5.09
N ASP A 178 5.26 -10.77 4.42
CA ASP A 178 6.64 -10.31 4.21
C ASP A 178 7.36 -9.95 5.53
N ILE A 179 6.67 -9.27 6.46
CA ILE A 179 7.20 -8.97 7.80
C ILE A 179 7.52 -10.28 8.55
N LEU A 180 6.62 -11.25 8.53
CA LEU A 180 6.79 -12.54 9.20
C LEU A 180 7.92 -13.35 8.55
N ALA A 181 7.99 -13.40 7.22
CA ALA A 181 9.08 -14.06 6.49
C ALA A 181 10.45 -13.47 6.83
N ARG A 182 10.56 -12.13 6.89
CA ARG A 182 11.80 -11.44 7.28
C ARG A 182 12.18 -11.69 8.74
N ARG A 183 11.21 -11.69 9.66
CA ARG A 183 11.47 -12.06 11.06
C ARG A 183 11.96 -13.49 11.19
N ASN A 184 11.35 -14.43 10.46
CA ASN A 184 11.76 -15.84 10.45
C ASN A 184 13.18 -16.00 9.87
N ALA A 185 13.59 -15.14 8.94
CA ALA A 185 14.95 -15.06 8.43
C ALA A 185 15.94 -14.33 9.37
N GLY A 186 15.52 -13.94 10.58
CA GLY A 186 16.37 -13.32 11.61
C GLY A 186 16.52 -11.80 11.51
N TRP A 187 15.66 -11.10 10.76
CA TRP A 187 15.75 -9.65 10.60
C TRP A 187 15.06 -8.93 11.77
N ASN A 188 15.69 -7.85 12.26
CA ASN A 188 15.06 -6.93 13.22
C ASN A 188 14.13 -5.97 12.45
N VAL A 189 12.84 -6.31 12.39
CA VAL A 189 11.80 -5.56 11.67
C VAL A 189 10.88 -4.84 12.67
N TYR A 190 10.62 -3.55 12.43
CA TYR A 190 9.67 -2.74 13.18
C TYR A 190 8.66 -2.15 12.20
N ALA A 191 7.36 -2.29 12.48
CA ALA A 191 6.27 -1.81 11.64
C ALA A 191 5.35 -0.88 12.44
N TYR A 192 4.88 0.19 11.77
CA TYR A 192 3.94 1.15 12.33
C TYR A 192 2.79 1.34 11.34
N ILE A 193 1.56 1.28 11.83
CA ILE A 193 0.35 1.54 11.04
C ILE A 193 -0.08 2.98 11.32
N LEU A 194 -0.21 3.77 10.27
CA LEU A 194 -0.69 5.14 10.33
C LEU A 194 -2.08 5.18 9.67
N ASP A 195 -3.11 4.93 10.45
CA ASP A 195 -4.48 5.25 10.04
C ASP A 195 -4.73 6.73 10.37
N TYR A 196 -4.94 7.56 9.34
CA TYR A 196 -5.22 8.99 9.51
C TYR A 196 -6.45 9.39 8.69
N TYR A 197 -7.50 9.81 9.38
CA TYR A 197 -8.66 10.43 8.76
C TYR A 197 -8.38 11.91 8.43
N ASN A 198 -8.70 12.33 7.20
CA ASN A 198 -8.47 13.70 6.73
C ASN A 198 -9.80 14.45 6.51
N ASP A 199 -10.16 15.33 7.45
CA ASP A 199 -11.34 16.21 7.40
C ASP A 199 -11.33 17.23 6.23
N ALA A 200 -10.22 17.40 5.50
CA ALA A 200 -10.17 18.28 4.33
C ALA A 200 -10.56 17.58 3.02
N ILE A 201 -10.56 16.25 3.00
CA ILE A 201 -10.84 15.42 1.80
C ILE A 201 -12.19 14.70 1.96
N TRP A 202 -12.51 14.27 3.17
CA TRP A 202 -13.72 13.50 3.47
C TRP A 202 -14.56 14.26 4.48
N ASN A 203 -15.73 14.78 4.05
CA ASN A 203 -16.60 15.60 4.92
C ASN A 203 -17.86 14.84 5.38
N ASP A 204 -18.28 13.81 4.64
CA ASP A 204 -19.54 13.10 4.86
C ASP A 204 -19.36 11.69 5.44
N VAL A 205 -18.17 11.39 5.98
CA VAL A 205 -17.90 10.10 6.63
C VAL A 205 -18.34 10.18 8.10
N PRO A 206 -19.25 9.30 8.57
CA PRO A 206 -19.71 9.30 9.95
C PRO A 206 -18.53 9.22 10.92
N LYS A 207 -18.60 10.00 12.02
CA LYS A 207 -17.49 10.15 13.00
C LYS A 207 -16.91 8.83 13.51
N LYS A 208 -17.73 7.78 13.61
CA LYS A 208 -17.34 6.43 14.05
C LYS A 208 -16.53 5.62 13.01
N LEU A 209 -16.42 6.10 11.78
CA LEU A 209 -15.62 5.47 10.69
C LEU A 209 -14.37 6.29 10.35
N LYS A 210 -14.14 7.40 11.06
CA LYS A 210 -12.91 8.17 10.99
C LYS A 210 -11.87 7.40 11.82
N GLY A 211 -10.90 6.78 11.15
CA GLY A 211 -9.87 5.92 11.77
C GLY A 211 -9.23 6.52 13.01
#